data_AF-A0AAD8T576-F1
#
_entry.id   AF-A0AAD8T576-F1
#
_cell.length_a   1.000
_cell.length_b   1.000
_cell.length_c   1.000
_cell.angle_alpha   90.00
_cell.angle_beta   90.00
_cell.angle_gamma   90.00
#
_symmetry.space_group_name_H-M   'P 1'
#
loop_
_entity.id
_entity.type
_entity.pdbx_description
1 polymer ?
#
loop_
_entity_poly.entity_id
_entity_poly.type
_entity_poly.pdbx_seq_one_letter_code
_entity_poly.pdbx_strand_id
1 'polypeptide(L)'
;MYGWNGPHDLGDRHHLDTPVWKDIMAGLAAFRSISKVTLGNGASTAFWMDLWLGDQPLHERYPNLFSHSTRPHINVATTLSSGLRTNLGPRLTAAAVEDFRVLSLELGLVDLRLDIDVMETVIWRSAAPLKCKIFCWLARKERLPTNERRFRHHLTTSATCLSCNLDEDTDHLLLFCPRATEVWDFFHHGFDPADYSSFSDFCLKKSSSYEEATINTAIAWNIWKRRNARTFNDDVESLTLVTRRCIQDIRLWAFRYHSLAKALVAPPINALVAQITKAAKTSLYTLSLAHKDYLLDLSGPLLWSPCSSGSPTVPCSSAECTAALGTQKHFAQGQCRCTARLKNPVTGDHLWHAALHQDRRQLQLREELNHALLIGDLDRYVLL
;
A
#
# COMPACT_ATOMS: atom_id res chain seq x y z
N MET A 1 -0.26 -14.85 5.01
CA MET A 1 0.09 -15.31 6.36
C MET A 1 1.61 -15.24 6.46
N TYR A 2 2.14 -14.06 6.79
CA TYR A 2 3.58 -13.82 6.86
C TYR A 2 3.87 -13.04 8.15
N GLY A 3 4.93 -13.40 8.85
CA GLY A 3 5.27 -12.85 10.17
C GLY A 3 4.52 -13.53 11.33
N TRP A 4 4.63 -12.89 12.50
CA TRP A 4 4.13 -13.40 13.78
C TRP A 4 2.62 -13.64 13.78
N ASN A 5 2.20 -14.89 13.99
CA ASN A 5 0.80 -15.26 14.18
C ASN A 5 0.69 -16.51 15.07
N GLY A 6 -0.52 -16.86 15.50
CA GLY A 6 -0.76 -17.92 16.50
C GLY A 6 0.07 -19.20 16.32
N PRO A 7 0.14 -19.79 15.11
CA PRO A 7 0.97 -20.97 14.84
C PRO A 7 2.38 -20.71 14.27
N HIS A 8 2.79 -19.47 13.95
CA HIS A 8 4.03 -19.21 13.19
C HIS A 8 4.84 -18.01 13.68
N ASP A 9 6.17 -18.19 13.76
CA ASP A 9 7.12 -17.15 14.14
C ASP A 9 7.86 -16.55 12.94
N LEU A 10 8.29 -15.28 13.05
CA LEU A 10 9.06 -14.61 11.99
C LEU A 10 10.49 -15.16 11.93
N GLY A 11 10.77 -15.98 10.92
CA GLY A 11 12.02 -16.75 10.85
C GLY A 11 11.80 -18.18 10.41
N ASP A 12 10.62 -18.72 10.74
CA ASP A 12 10.26 -20.09 10.42
C ASP A 12 10.11 -20.29 8.91
N ARG A 13 10.60 -21.42 8.41
CA ARG A 13 10.40 -21.82 7.01
C ARG A 13 8.98 -22.35 6.84
N HIS A 14 8.29 -21.87 5.81
CA HIS A 14 6.95 -22.34 5.51
C HIS A 14 6.82 -22.83 4.06
N HIS A 15 6.05 -23.91 3.87
CA HIS A 15 5.87 -24.54 2.56
C HIS A 15 5.10 -23.64 1.57
N LEU A 16 4.28 -22.71 2.08
CA LEU A 16 3.57 -21.70 1.28
C LEU A 16 4.37 -20.39 1.09
N ASP A 17 5.66 -20.35 1.48
CA ASP A 17 6.47 -19.15 1.27
C ASP A 17 6.62 -18.84 -0.21
N THR A 18 6.13 -17.67 -0.61
CA THR A 18 6.31 -17.15 -1.97
C THR A 18 7.79 -16.88 -2.26
N PRO A 19 8.23 -16.91 -3.54
CA PRO A 19 9.60 -16.55 -3.90
C PRO A 19 10.02 -15.19 -3.34
N VAL A 20 9.14 -14.19 -3.41
CA VAL A 20 9.38 -12.85 -2.84
C VAL A 20 9.62 -12.91 -1.33
N TRP A 21 8.83 -13.70 -0.60
CA TRP A 21 9.03 -13.84 0.84
C TRP A 21 10.34 -14.55 1.17
N LYS A 22 10.72 -15.58 0.39
CA LYS A 22 12.03 -16.24 0.54
C LYS A 22 13.19 -15.27 0.32
N ASP A 23 13.09 -14.39 -0.67
CA ASP A 23 14.11 -13.36 -0.94
C ASP A 23 14.19 -12.34 0.20
N ILE A 24 13.04 -11.90 0.74
CA ILE A 24 13.01 -11.02 1.93
C ILE A 24 13.67 -11.71 3.13
N MET A 25 13.34 -12.98 3.37
CA MET A 25 13.89 -13.76 4.47
C MET A 25 15.39 -14.03 4.31
N ALA A 26 15.89 -14.13 3.08
CA ALA A 26 17.33 -14.26 2.82
C ALA A 26 18.12 -13.04 3.31
N GLY A 27 17.50 -11.85 3.33
CA GLY A 27 18.10 -10.62 3.87
C GLY A 27 18.03 -10.47 5.38
N LEU A 28 17.24 -11.29 6.09
CA LEU A 28 16.92 -11.07 7.50
C LEU A 28 18.15 -11.18 8.41
N ALA A 29 19.04 -12.14 8.18
CA ALA A 29 20.25 -12.31 8.98
C ALA A 29 21.20 -11.10 8.84
N ALA A 30 21.39 -10.61 7.61
CA ALA A 30 22.20 -9.42 7.34
C ALA A 30 21.57 -8.15 7.93
N PHE A 31 20.25 -8.06 7.93
CA PHE A 31 19.55 -6.94 8.59
C PHE A 31 19.73 -6.96 10.11
N ARG A 32 19.62 -8.13 10.73
CA ARG A 32 19.83 -8.31 12.18
C ARG A 32 21.24 -7.93 12.63
N SER A 33 22.26 -8.25 11.83
CA SER A 33 23.65 -7.95 12.20
C SER A 33 24.01 -6.45 12.19
N ILE A 34 23.20 -5.61 11.53
CA ILE A 34 23.44 -4.16 11.42
C ILE A 34 22.38 -3.31 12.14
N SER A 35 21.47 -3.94 12.89
CA SER A 35 20.35 -3.24 13.53
C SER A 35 20.28 -3.53 15.03
N LYS A 36 19.84 -2.52 15.78
CA LYS A 36 19.43 -2.62 17.18
C LYS A 36 17.97 -2.21 17.28
N VAL A 37 17.19 -2.98 18.04
CA VAL A 37 15.76 -2.77 18.20
C VAL A 37 15.51 -2.02 19.51
N THR A 38 14.85 -0.86 19.40
CA THR A 38 14.26 -0.18 20.56
C THR A 38 12.94 -0.87 20.89
N LEU A 39 12.87 -1.50 22.07
CA LEU A 39 11.74 -2.33 22.45
C LEU A 39 10.46 -1.50 22.67
N GLY A 40 9.40 -1.85 21.93
CA GLY A 40 8.04 -1.36 22.13
C GLY A 40 7.19 -2.40 22.88
N ASN A 41 6.07 -2.80 22.27
CA ASN A 41 5.22 -3.88 22.81
C ASN A 41 5.84 -5.29 22.65
N GLY A 42 6.97 -5.43 21.97
CA GLY A 42 7.72 -6.67 21.79
C GLY A 42 7.13 -7.66 20.75
N ALA A 43 6.02 -7.33 20.07
CA ALA A 43 5.33 -8.26 19.18
C ALA A 43 6.06 -8.46 17.84
N SER A 44 6.87 -7.49 17.42
CA SER A 44 7.64 -7.51 16.17
C SER A 44 9.14 -7.78 16.37
N THR A 45 9.56 -8.10 17.60
CA THR A 45 10.97 -8.29 17.98
C THR A 45 11.22 -9.76 18.31
N ALA A 46 12.16 -10.41 17.62
CA ALA A 46 12.55 -11.78 17.90
C ALA A 46 13.39 -11.85 19.18
N PHE A 47 12.93 -12.64 20.15
CA PHE A 47 13.51 -12.73 21.49
C PHE A 47 15.00 -13.14 21.44
N TRP A 48 15.32 -14.20 20.70
CA TRP A 48 16.68 -14.72 20.64
C TRP A 48 17.57 -14.05 19.59
N MET A 49 16.97 -13.64 18.48
CA MET A 49 17.69 -13.32 17.25
C MET A 49 17.96 -11.84 17.05
N ASP A 50 17.13 -10.95 17.58
CA ASP A 50 17.32 -9.51 17.43
C ASP A 50 18.18 -8.95 18.58
N LEU A 51 18.96 -7.90 18.30
CA LEU A 51 19.67 -7.14 19.33
C LEU A 51 18.70 -6.14 19.97
N TRP A 52 18.06 -6.52 21.06
CA TRP A 52 17.11 -5.66 21.79
C TRP A 52 17.41 -5.52 23.29
N LEU A 53 18.22 -6.43 23.85
CA LEU A 53 18.66 -6.40 25.25
C LEU A 53 20.19 -6.50 25.31
N GLY A 54 20.84 -5.55 25.98
CA GLY A 54 22.31 -5.50 26.10
C GLY A 54 23.03 -5.04 24.83
N ASP A 55 24.16 -5.69 24.56
CA ASP A 55 25.15 -5.36 23.52
C ASP A 55 25.25 -6.41 22.40
N GLN A 56 24.73 -7.63 22.61
CA GLN A 56 24.68 -8.71 21.62
C GLN A 56 23.33 -9.45 21.63
N PRO A 57 22.92 -10.11 20.53
CA PRO A 57 21.74 -10.96 20.50
C PRO A 57 21.77 -12.04 21.58
N LEU A 58 20.60 -12.38 22.15
CA LEU A 58 20.53 -13.28 23.30
C LEU A 58 21.02 -14.71 23.00
N HIS A 59 20.88 -15.18 21.76
CA HIS A 59 21.40 -16.50 21.39
C HIS A 59 22.94 -16.57 21.37
N GLU A 60 23.62 -15.44 21.12
CA GLU A 60 25.09 -15.34 21.17
C GLU A 60 25.57 -15.19 22.61
N ARG A 61 24.85 -14.43 23.42
CA ARG A 61 25.21 -14.19 24.83
C ARG A 61 24.91 -15.37 25.75
N TYR A 62 23.84 -16.12 25.48
CA TYR A 62 23.40 -17.27 26.28
C TYR A 62 23.24 -18.55 25.42
N PRO A 63 24.33 -19.04 24.80
CA PRO A 63 24.25 -20.14 23.82
C PRO A 63 23.83 -21.47 24.47
N ASN A 64 24.21 -21.73 25.73
CA ASN A 64 23.82 -22.97 26.43
C ASN A 64 22.31 -22.97 26.71
N LEU A 65 21.74 -21.82 27.07
CA LEU A 65 20.30 -21.70 27.25
C LEU A 65 19.56 -21.79 25.93
N PHE A 66 20.05 -21.10 24.90
CA PHE A 66 19.45 -21.09 23.57
C PHE A 66 19.37 -22.49 22.95
N SER A 67 20.35 -23.37 23.19
CA SER A 67 20.30 -24.75 22.68
C SER A 67 19.13 -25.57 23.24
N HIS A 68 18.48 -25.11 24.32
CA HIS A 68 17.27 -25.72 24.88
C HIS A 68 15.97 -25.01 24.44
N SER A 69 16.04 -23.98 23.59
CA SER A 69 14.85 -23.27 23.09
C SER A 69 13.98 -24.16 22.21
N THR A 70 12.69 -24.24 22.50
CA THR A 70 11.72 -24.97 21.67
C THR A 70 11.18 -24.11 20.53
N ARG A 71 11.31 -22.78 20.63
CA ARG A 71 10.92 -21.80 19.61
C ARG A 71 12.04 -20.79 19.41
N PRO A 72 13.07 -21.12 18.59
CA PRO A 72 14.23 -20.25 18.37
C PRO A 72 13.86 -18.88 17.82
N HIS A 73 12.76 -18.83 17.08
CA HIS A 73 12.28 -17.60 16.46
C HIS A 73 11.18 -16.92 17.24
N ILE A 74 10.83 -17.23 18.50
CA ILE A 74 9.71 -16.58 19.23
C ILE A 74 9.88 -15.05 19.43
N ASN A 75 8.79 -14.29 19.51
CA ASN A 75 8.83 -12.84 19.77
C ASN A 75 8.85 -12.50 21.27
N VAL A 76 9.40 -11.33 21.60
CA VAL A 76 9.57 -10.84 22.98
C VAL A 76 8.23 -10.76 23.73
N ALA A 77 7.18 -10.25 23.10
CA ALA A 77 5.87 -10.13 23.72
C ALA A 77 5.33 -11.48 24.21
N THR A 78 5.43 -12.50 23.36
CA THR A 78 4.98 -13.86 23.68
C THR A 78 5.86 -14.50 24.75
N THR A 79 7.18 -14.34 24.68
CA THR A 79 8.10 -14.90 25.70
C THR A 79 7.87 -14.29 27.08
N LEU A 80 7.64 -12.98 27.17
CA LEU A 80 7.41 -12.31 28.46
C LEU A 80 6.02 -12.61 29.02
N SER A 81 4.98 -12.66 28.17
CA SER A 81 3.62 -12.99 28.61
C SER A 81 3.41 -14.45 29.01
N SER A 82 4.01 -15.39 28.27
CA SER A 82 3.94 -16.83 28.58
C SER A 82 5.03 -17.32 29.54
N GLY A 83 6.02 -16.47 29.82
CA GLY A 83 7.22 -16.78 30.60
C GLY A 83 8.30 -17.53 29.80
N LEU A 84 9.57 -17.15 29.98
CA LEU A 84 10.70 -17.75 29.26
C LEU A 84 10.78 -19.27 29.44
N ARG A 85 10.49 -19.78 30.64
CA ARG A 85 10.60 -21.21 30.96
C ARG A 85 9.67 -22.10 30.13
N THR A 86 8.51 -21.60 29.71
CA THR A 86 7.55 -22.38 28.92
C THR A 86 8.02 -22.62 27.48
N ASN A 87 9.03 -21.86 27.04
CA ASN A 87 9.63 -21.92 25.70
C ASN A 87 10.98 -22.67 25.68
N LEU A 88 11.28 -23.40 26.76
CA LEU A 88 12.49 -24.20 26.91
C LEU A 88 12.14 -25.68 27.08
N GLY A 89 13.07 -26.55 26.68
CA GLY A 89 12.95 -27.99 26.89
C GLY A 89 12.82 -28.36 28.38
N PRO A 90 12.21 -29.51 28.70
CA PRO A 90 11.88 -29.88 30.09
C PRO A 90 13.11 -30.11 30.96
N ARG A 91 14.27 -30.46 30.37
CA ARG A 91 15.53 -30.71 31.07
C ARG A 91 16.60 -29.74 30.56
N LEU A 92 17.07 -28.89 31.46
CA LEU A 92 18.17 -27.95 31.21
C LEU A 92 19.48 -28.54 31.74
N THR A 93 20.58 -28.24 31.06
CA THR A 93 21.93 -28.48 31.59
C THR A 93 22.23 -27.53 32.74
N ALA A 94 23.24 -27.85 33.57
CA ALA A 94 23.65 -26.97 34.68
C ALA A 94 24.06 -25.58 34.19
N ALA A 95 24.79 -25.49 33.07
CA ALA A 95 25.15 -24.22 32.44
C ALA A 95 23.91 -23.43 31.99
N ALA A 96 22.94 -24.10 31.34
CA ALA A 96 21.70 -23.46 30.92
C ALA A 96 20.85 -22.99 32.11
N VAL A 97 20.88 -23.68 33.26
CA VAL A 97 20.18 -23.23 34.48
C VAL A 97 20.77 -21.92 34.99
N GLU A 98 22.10 -21.77 34.98
CA GLU A 98 22.75 -20.53 35.41
C GLU A 98 22.46 -19.39 34.41
N ASP A 99 22.59 -19.65 33.11
CA ASP A 99 22.22 -18.70 32.06
C ASP A 99 20.75 -18.25 32.20
N PHE A 100 19.84 -19.20 32.48
CA PHE A 100 18.42 -18.90 32.72
C PHE A 100 18.24 -18.00 33.94
N ARG A 101 18.97 -18.22 35.03
CA ARG A 101 18.86 -17.43 36.26
C ARG A 101 19.30 -15.99 36.01
N VAL A 102 20.42 -15.78 35.31
CA VAL A 102 20.94 -14.45 34.97
C VAL A 102 20.00 -13.73 34.03
N LEU A 103 19.62 -14.35 32.91
CA LEU A 103 18.71 -13.74 31.94
C LEU A 103 17.34 -13.43 32.57
N SER A 104 16.80 -14.30 33.43
CA SER A 104 15.52 -14.03 34.11
C SER A 104 15.57 -12.77 34.98
N LEU A 105 16.72 -12.47 35.60
CA LEU A 105 16.90 -11.24 36.37
C LEU A 105 16.94 -10.01 35.45
N GLU A 106 17.67 -10.10 34.34
CA GLU A 106 17.74 -9.01 33.34
C GLU A 106 16.35 -8.72 32.74
N LEU A 107 15.57 -9.76 32.42
CA LEU A 107 14.20 -9.63 31.92
C LEU A 107 13.24 -9.03 32.96
N GLY A 108 13.49 -9.22 34.25
CA GLY A 108 12.68 -8.61 35.32
C GLY A 108 12.76 -7.09 35.36
N LEU A 109 13.77 -6.49 34.72
CA LEU A 109 13.94 -5.05 34.58
C LEU A 109 13.38 -4.51 33.25
N VAL A 110 12.93 -5.39 32.36
CA VAL A 110 12.38 -5.00 31.06
C VAL A 110 10.91 -4.64 31.23
N ASP A 111 10.60 -3.37 31.00
CA ASP A 111 9.21 -2.92 30.87
C ASP A 111 8.84 -2.86 29.38
N LEU A 112 7.84 -3.63 28.98
CA LEU A 112 7.27 -3.52 27.64
C LEU A 112 6.47 -2.23 27.57
N ARG A 113 6.83 -1.35 26.63
CA ARG A 113 5.98 -0.20 26.34
C ARG A 113 4.69 -0.73 25.71
N LEU A 114 3.62 -0.75 26.51
CA LEU A 114 2.26 -1.07 26.08
C LEU A 114 1.67 -0.02 25.13
N ASP A 115 2.45 1.01 24.78
CA ASP A 115 2.26 1.76 23.55
C ASP A 115 2.35 0.78 22.38
N ILE A 116 1.23 0.10 22.10
CA ILE A 116 0.81 -0.10 20.71
C ILE A 116 1.11 1.25 20.08
N ASP A 117 2.02 1.32 19.10
CA ASP A 117 2.21 2.56 18.36
C ASP A 117 0.84 2.81 17.73
N VAL A 118 -0.02 3.59 18.41
CA VAL A 118 -1.43 3.74 18.05
C VAL A 118 -1.47 4.28 16.63
N MET A 119 -0.44 5.05 16.26
CA MET A 119 -0.14 5.45 14.91
C MET A 119 0.11 4.29 13.95
N GLU A 120 0.89 3.29 14.31
CA GLU A 120 1.08 2.08 13.51
C GLU A 120 -0.27 1.40 13.25
N THR A 121 -1.14 1.28 14.27
CA THR A 121 -2.49 0.75 14.03
C THR A 121 -3.33 1.67 13.13
N VAL A 122 -3.27 2.99 13.30
CA VAL A 122 -4.00 3.96 12.47
C VAL A 122 -3.56 3.88 11.00
N ILE A 123 -2.24 3.88 10.75
CA ILE A 123 -1.65 3.81 9.41
C ILE A 123 -2.04 2.51 8.72
N TRP A 124 -1.84 1.38 9.39
CA TRP A 124 -2.02 0.07 8.79
C TRP A 124 -3.49 -0.33 8.67
N ARG A 125 -4.38 0.22 9.50
CA ARG A 125 -5.82 0.01 9.38
C ARG A 125 -6.41 0.62 8.11
N SER A 126 -5.90 1.71 7.55
CA SER A 126 -6.53 2.38 6.40
C SER A 126 -6.65 1.53 5.11
N ALA A 127 -7.49 1.94 4.16
CA ALA A 127 -7.58 1.37 2.81
C ALA A 127 -6.46 1.84 1.86
N ALA A 128 -5.55 2.68 2.36
CA ALA A 128 -4.54 3.32 1.53
C ALA A 128 -3.61 2.30 0.85
N PRO A 129 -3.11 2.58 -0.36
CA PRO A 129 -2.03 1.81 -0.97
C PRO A 129 -0.83 1.66 -0.05
N LEU A 130 -0.16 0.51 -0.14
CA LEU A 130 1.01 0.19 0.70
C LEU A 130 2.08 1.29 0.66
N LYS A 131 2.33 1.89 -0.52
CA LYS A 131 3.24 3.03 -0.66
C LYS A 131 2.86 4.24 0.20
N CYS A 132 1.57 4.51 0.36
CA CYS A 132 1.05 5.62 1.17
C CYS A 132 1.11 5.28 2.67
N LYS A 133 0.88 4.02 3.03
CA LYS A 133 1.07 3.53 4.41
C LYS A 133 2.53 3.62 4.85
N ILE A 134 3.46 3.15 4.00
CA ILE A 134 4.90 3.26 4.23
C ILE A 134 5.31 4.73 4.35
N PHE A 135 4.75 5.61 3.52
CA PHE A 135 4.97 7.05 3.64
C PHE A 135 4.57 7.59 5.02
N CYS A 136 3.36 7.31 5.51
CA CYS A 136 2.94 7.76 6.85
C CYS A 136 3.81 7.16 7.97
N TRP A 137 4.23 5.90 7.80
CA TRP A 137 5.15 5.26 8.74
C TRP A 137 6.52 5.95 8.75
N LEU A 138 7.07 6.31 7.58
CA LEU A 138 8.31 7.09 7.49
C LEU A 138 8.16 8.50 8.10
N ALA A 139 6.99 9.13 7.95
CA ALA A 139 6.68 10.41 8.61
C ALA A 139 6.77 10.26 10.13
N ARG A 140 6.10 9.26 10.70
CA ARG A 140 6.10 8.94 12.13
C ARG A 140 7.51 8.64 12.68
N LYS A 141 8.41 8.12 11.84
CA LYS A 141 9.81 7.84 12.19
C LYS A 141 10.76 9.00 11.87
N GLU A 142 10.25 10.18 11.50
CA GLU A 142 11.04 11.36 11.10
C GLU A 142 12.04 11.05 9.98
N ARG A 143 11.62 10.16 9.07
CA ARG A 143 12.45 9.60 8.00
C ARG A 143 11.98 10.02 6.60
N LEU A 144 11.09 11.01 6.50
CA LEU A 144 10.82 11.62 5.21
C LEU A 144 12.01 12.46 4.73
N PRO A 145 12.26 12.56 3.41
CA PRO A 145 13.29 13.44 2.87
C PRO A 145 12.84 14.92 2.87
N THR A 146 12.59 15.46 4.07
CA THR A 146 12.37 16.88 4.32
C THR A 146 13.64 17.68 4.01
N ASN A 147 13.55 19.00 3.81
CA ASN A 147 14.73 19.81 3.54
C ASN A 147 15.69 19.84 4.73
N GLU A 148 15.19 19.83 5.97
CA GLU A 148 16.03 19.69 7.16
C GLU A 148 16.87 18.40 7.10
N ARG A 149 16.24 17.26 6.80
CA ARG A 149 16.92 15.97 6.70
C ARG A 149 17.87 15.91 5.49
N ARG A 150 17.47 16.46 4.35
CA ARG A 150 18.31 16.53 3.15
C ARG A 150 19.53 17.41 3.39
N PHE A 151 19.38 18.52 4.10
CA PHE A 151 20.48 19.42 4.46
C PHE A 151 21.48 18.72 5.37
N ARG A 152 21.00 18.02 6.40
CA ARG A 152 21.82 17.20 7.30
C ARG A 152 22.64 16.12 6.57
N HIS A 153 22.14 15.63 5.44
CA HIS A 153 22.81 14.66 4.57
C HIS A 153 23.54 15.29 3.37
N HIS A 154 23.73 16.62 3.36
CA HIS A 154 24.44 17.35 2.31
C HIS A 154 23.83 17.20 0.90
N LEU A 155 22.50 17.01 0.82
CA LEU A 155 21.74 16.86 -0.43
C LEU A 155 21.06 18.16 -0.90
N THR A 156 21.15 19.23 -0.11
CA THR A 156 20.61 20.57 -0.40
C THR A 156 21.42 21.61 0.37
N THR A 157 21.35 22.87 -0.04
CA THR A 157 22.06 24.00 0.58
C THR A 157 21.27 24.68 1.70
N SER A 158 19.97 24.39 1.82
CA SER A 158 19.09 24.96 2.85
C SER A 158 18.14 23.93 3.45
N ALA A 159 17.89 24.04 4.75
CA ALA A 159 16.89 23.29 5.51
C ALA A 159 15.46 23.84 5.38
N THR A 160 15.29 25.01 4.75
CA THR A 160 14.01 25.73 4.73
C THR A 160 13.03 25.22 3.67
N CYS A 161 11.74 25.40 3.92
CA CYS A 161 10.66 25.09 3.01
C CYS A 161 10.64 26.07 1.83
N LEU A 162 10.61 25.56 0.61
CA LEU A 162 10.58 26.38 -0.62
C LEU A 162 9.27 27.16 -0.84
N SER A 163 8.27 26.95 0.02
CA SER A 163 6.98 27.63 -0.09
C SER A 163 6.82 28.81 0.86
N CYS A 164 7.39 28.73 2.06
CA CYS A 164 7.20 29.74 3.12
C CYS A 164 8.51 30.18 3.81
N ASN A 165 9.66 29.61 3.43
CA ASN A 165 10.99 29.94 3.93
C ASN A 165 11.24 29.71 5.44
N LEU A 166 10.36 28.98 6.13
CA LEU A 166 10.59 28.48 7.48
C LEU A 166 11.33 27.14 7.44
N ASP A 167 11.91 26.70 8.55
CA ASP A 167 12.55 25.37 8.64
C ASP A 167 11.54 24.25 8.33
N GLU A 168 11.95 23.29 7.50
CA GLU A 168 11.08 22.22 7.02
C GLU A 168 11.47 20.87 7.63
N ASP A 169 10.87 20.57 8.79
CA ASP A 169 10.81 19.22 9.36
C ASP A 169 9.56 18.47 8.85
N THR A 170 9.25 17.31 9.45
CA THR A 170 8.10 16.49 9.04
C THR A 170 6.76 17.17 9.35
N ASP A 171 6.64 17.79 10.52
CA ASP A 171 5.39 18.38 10.99
C ASP A 171 5.12 19.70 10.27
N HIS A 172 6.16 20.50 10.02
CA HIS A 172 6.05 21.66 9.15
C HIS A 172 5.59 21.26 7.76
N LEU A 173 6.24 20.27 7.15
CA LEU A 173 5.88 19.82 5.80
C LEU A 173 4.42 19.38 5.71
N LEU A 174 3.95 18.60 6.69
CA LEU A 174 2.65 17.95 6.62
C LEU A 174 1.51 18.73 7.26
N LEU A 175 1.76 19.62 8.23
CA LEU A 175 0.73 20.36 8.96
C LEU A 175 0.94 21.88 8.94
N PHE A 176 2.10 22.35 9.41
CA PHE A 176 2.28 23.78 9.75
C PHE A 176 2.65 24.68 8.56
N CYS A 177 3.08 24.11 7.43
CA CYS A 177 3.31 24.88 6.22
C CYS A 177 1.99 25.50 5.74
N PRO A 178 1.90 26.80 5.43
CA PRO A 178 0.66 27.42 4.95
C PRO A 178 0.04 26.70 3.74
N ARG A 179 0.89 26.15 2.87
CA ARG A 179 0.46 25.35 1.69
C ARG A 179 -0.10 23.97 2.04
N ALA A 180 0.27 23.41 3.18
CA ALA A 180 -0.32 22.19 3.72
C ALA A 180 -1.63 22.53 4.47
N THR A 181 -1.60 23.56 5.31
CA THR A 181 -2.75 24.05 6.08
C THR A 181 -3.95 24.38 5.19
N GLU A 182 -3.75 25.07 4.05
CA GLU A 182 -4.83 25.37 3.10
C GLU A 182 -5.51 24.10 2.53
N VAL A 183 -4.79 22.99 2.42
CA VAL A 183 -5.34 21.71 1.96
C VAL A 183 -6.13 21.05 3.07
N TRP A 184 -5.62 21.07 4.31
CA TRP A 184 -6.34 20.51 5.45
C TRP A 184 -7.64 21.26 5.73
N ASP A 185 -7.62 22.59 5.74
CA ASP A 185 -8.81 23.42 5.98
C ASP A 185 -9.91 23.21 4.91
N PHE A 186 -9.52 22.88 3.68
CA PHE A 186 -10.49 22.50 2.64
C PHE A 186 -11.28 21.23 3.00
N PHE A 187 -10.66 20.23 3.65
CA PHE A 187 -11.30 18.96 4.01
C PHE A 187 -11.84 18.93 5.44
N HIS A 188 -11.24 19.72 6.33
CA HIS A 188 -11.59 19.86 7.73
C HIS A 188 -11.87 21.34 8.00
N HIS A 189 -13.08 21.81 7.68
CA HIS A 189 -13.43 23.21 7.83
C HIS A 189 -13.09 23.77 9.22
N GLY A 190 -12.35 24.89 9.26
CA GLY A 190 -11.86 25.47 10.51
C GLY A 190 -10.63 24.74 11.06
N PHE A 191 -9.79 24.19 10.18
CA PHE A 191 -8.57 23.51 10.58
C PHE A 191 -7.55 24.52 11.08
N ASP A 192 -7.24 24.48 12.37
CA ASP A 192 -6.09 25.17 12.95
C ASP A 192 -4.98 24.15 13.24
N PRO A 193 -3.80 24.26 12.60
CA PRO A 193 -2.69 23.36 12.90
C PRO A 193 -2.20 23.52 14.35
N ALA A 194 -2.47 24.65 15.03
CA ALA A 194 -2.10 24.86 16.43
C ALA A 194 -2.85 23.94 17.42
N ASP A 195 -3.96 23.31 17.01
CA ASP A 195 -4.68 22.31 17.81
C ASP A 195 -3.92 20.98 17.96
N TYR A 196 -2.82 20.81 17.20
CA TYR A 196 -2.05 19.59 17.13
C TYR A 196 -0.57 19.86 17.40
N SER A 197 0.02 19.04 18.27
CA SER A 197 1.45 19.14 18.60
C SER A 197 2.37 18.59 17.51
N SER A 198 1.88 17.66 16.69
CA SER A 198 2.62 17.00 15.61
C SER A 198 1.67 16.35 14.60
N PHE A 199 2.20 15.92 13.46
CA PHE A 199 1.46 15.09 12.49
C PHE A 199 0.97 13.78 13.12
N SER A 200 1.75 13.23 14.06
CA SER A 200 1.33 12.05 14.80
C SER A 200 0.13 12.35 15.70
N ASP A 201 0.16 13.44 16.45
CA ASP A 201 -0.98 13.85 17.30
C ASP A 201 -2.25 14.11 16.47
N PHE A 202 -2.12 14.77 15.31
CA PHE A 202 -3.22 14.93 14.36
C PHE A 202 -3.81 13.59 13.93
N CYS A 203 -2.98 12.65 13.48
CA CYS A 203 -3.46 11.34 13.05
C CYS A 203 -4.12 10.56 14.20
N LEU A 204 -3.65 10.68 15.44
CA LEU A 204 -4.31 10.04 16.59
C LEU A 204 -5.71 10.61 16.85
N LYS A 205 -5.86 11.94 16.77
CA LYS A 205 -7.11 12.64 17.07
C LYS A 205 -8.14 12.56 15.92
N LYS A 206 -7.67 12.56 14.67
CA LYS A 206 -8.53 12.72 13.47
C LYS A 206 -8.64 11.49 12.59
N SER A 207 -8.05 10.36 12.97
CA SER A 207 -8.14 9.09 12.23
C SER A 207 -8.62 7.94 13.11
N SER A 208 -9.76 8.16 13.77
CA SER A 208 -10.37 7.21 14.69
C SER A 208 -11.07 6.05 13.97
N SER A 209 -11.62 6.32 12.78
CA SER A 209 -12.23 5.31 11.92
C SER A 209 -11.30 4.88 10.77
N TYR A 210 -11.62 3.72 10.19
CA TYR A 210 -10.94 3.19 9.02
C TYR A 210 -11.04 4.17 7.82
N GLU A 211 -12.21 4.82 7.68
CA GLU A 211 -12.52 5.83 6.68
C GLU A 211 -11.66 7.08 6.87
N GLU A 212 -11.67 7.64 8.08
CA GLU A 212 -10.89 8.83 8.43
C GLU A 212 -9.39 8.61 8.23
N ALA A 213 -8.86 7.46 8.67
CA ALA A 213 -7.47 7.09 8.45
C ALA A 213 -7.12 7.06 6.95
N THR A 214 -8.02 6.55 6.12
CA THR A 214 -7.83 6.50 4.67
C THR A 214 -7.85 7.89 4.03
N ILE A 215 -8.82 8.72 4.41
CA ILE A 215 -8.98 10.08 3.90
C ILE A 215 -7.77 10.93 4.28
N ASN A 216 -7.38 10.94 5.55
CA ASN A 216 -6.24 11.73 6.01
C ASN A 216 -4.92 11.23 5.41
N THR A 217 -4.76 9.91 5.21
CA THR A 217 -3.60 9.37 4.49
C THR A 217 -3.54 9.87 3.04
N ALA A 218 -4.70 9.94 2.35
CA ALA A 218 -4.77 10.45 0.98
C ALA A 218 -4.41 11.94 0.90
N ILE A 219 -4.89 12.73 1.86
CA ILE A 219 -4.59 14.17 1.93
C ILE A 219 -3.10 14.40 2.21
N ALA A 220 -2.55 13.78 3.25
CA ALA A 220 -1.13 13.88 3.58
C ALA A 220 -0.21 13.45 2.43
N TRP A 221 -0.59 12.37 1.72
CA TRP A 221 0.13 11.91 0.53
C TRP A 221 0.12 12.95 -0.62
N ASN A 222 -1.00 13.65 -0.82
CA ASN A 222 -1.11 14.68 -1.85
C ASN A 222 -0.38 15.98 -1.47
N ILE A 223 -0.34 16.33 -0.18
CA ILE A 223 0.51 17.41 0.34
C ILE A 223 1.99 17.09 0.08
N TRP A 224 2.42 15.86 0.37
CA TRP A 224 3.77 15.38 0.08
C TRP A 224 4.10 15.46 -1.42
N LYS A 225 3.20 15.00 -2.30
CA LYS A 225 3.36 15.12 -3.76
C LYS A 225 3.51 16.58 -4.20
N ARG A 226 2.67 17.48 -3.67
CA ARG A 226 2.71 18.91 -3.98
C ARG A 226 4.05 19.54 -3.60
N ARG A 227 4.53 19.25 -2.39
CA ARG A 227 5.82 19.72 -1.92
C ARG A 227 6.96 19.19 -2.80
N ASN A 228 6.90 17.92 -3.20
CA ASN A 228 7.93 17.32 -4.05
C ASN A 228 7.95 17.90 -5.46
N ALA A 229 6.78 18.18 -6.05
CA ALA A 229 6.70 18.88 -7.33
C ALA A 229 7.43 20.23 -7.26
N ARG A 230 7.21 21.00 -6.18
CA ARG A 230 7.93 22.25 -5.95
C ARG A 230 9.43 22.04 -5.74
N THR A 231 9.82 20.98 -5.04
CA THR A 231 11.22 20.76 -4.63
C THR A 231 12.11 20.21 -5.74
N PHE A 232 11.57 19.35 -6.60
CA PHE A 232 12.35 18.63 -7.60
C PHE A 232 12.08 19.11 -9.03
N ASN A 233 10.93 19.75 -9.28
CA ASN A 233 10.55 20.22 -10.60
C ASN A 233 10.32 21.75 -10.65
N ASP A 234 10.44 22.45 -9.52
CA ASP A 234 10.06 23.87 -9.37
C ASP A 234 8.56 24.16 -9.66
N ASP A 235 7.73 23.11 -9.76
CA ASP A 235 6.32 23.21 -10.11
C ASP A 235 5.48 23.78 -8.95
N VAL A 236 4.77 24.89 -9.18
CA VAL A 236 3.85 25.49 -8.21
C VAL A 236 2.42 25.03 -8.47
N GLU A 237 2.02 23.96 -7.80
CA GLU A 237 0.66 23.41 -7.94
C GLU A 237 -0.37 24.19 -7.10
N SER A 238 -1.54 24.47 -7.71
CA SER A 238 -2.65 25.17 -7.07
C SER A 238 -3.42 24.31 -6.07
N LEU A 239 -4.08 24.94 -5.10
CA LEU A 239 -4.96 24.25 -4.14
C LEU A 239 -6.01 23.40 -4.86
N THR A 240 -6.66 23.95 -5.89
CA THR A 240 -7.70 23.26 -6.68
C THR A 240 -7.20 21.97 -7.33
N LEU A 241 -5.97 21.97 -7.85
CA LEU A 241 -5.37 20.76 -8.44
C LEU A 241 -5.15 19.70 -7.36
N VAL A 242 -4.60 20.11 -6.22
CA VAL A 242 -4.27 19.21 -5.10
C VAL A 242 -5.54 18.59 -4.51
N THR A 243 -6.56 19.40 -4.21
CA THR A 243 -7.82 18.90 -3.64
C THR A 243 -8.56 18.00 -4.62
N ARG A 244 -8.54 18.29 -5.93
CA ARG A 244 -9.09 17.40 -6.95
C ARG A 244 -8.39 16.04 -6.97
N ARG A 245 -7.06 16.01 -6.86
CA ARG A 245 -6.29 14.75 -6.77
C ARG A 245 -6.58 13.99 -5.48
N CYS A 246 -6.71 14.67 -4.33
CA CYS A 246 -7.15 14.04 -3.09
C CYS A 246 -8.50 13.33 -3.27
N ILE A 247 -9.50 14.01 -3.84
CA ILE A 247 -10.84 13.45 -4.07
C ILE A 247 -10.78 12.23 -5.00
N GLN A 248 -9.97 12.31 -6.07
CA GLN A 248 -9.78 11.18 -7.00
C GLN A 248 -9.12 9.99 -6.30
N ASP A 249 -8.05 10.21 -5.53
CA ASP A 249 -7.37 9.17 -4.76
C ASP A 249 -8.33 8.54 -3.74
N ILE A 250 -9.09 9.33 -2.97
CA ILE A 250 -10.08 8.85 -2.01
C ILE A 250 -11.15 7.98 -2.68
N ARG A 251 -11.72 8.45 -3.81
CA ARG A 251 -12.71 7.68 -4.59
C ARG A 251 -12.13 6.37 -5.10
N LEU A 252 -10.89 6.39 -5.60
CA LEU A 252 -10.21 5.18 -6.07
C LEU A 252 -9.97 4.20 -4.92
N TRP A 253 -9.57 4.71 -3.74
CA TRP A 253 -9.29 3.88 -2.57
C TRP A 253 -10.58 3.37 -1.92
N ALA A 254 -11.73 4.01 -2.11
CA ALA A 254 -13.04 3.52 -1.67
C ALA A 254 -13.38 2.12 -2.23
N PHE A 255 -12.92 1.78 -3.43
CA PHE A 255 -13.10 0.43 -3.99
C PHE A 255 -12.28 -0.64 -3.25
N ARG A 256 -11.25 -0.25 -2.51
CA ARG A 256 -10.45 -1.18 -1.68
C ARG A 256 -11.20 -1.68 -0.44
N TYR A 257 -12.23 -0.95 -0.01
CA TYR A 257 -13.12 -1.35 1.07
C TYR A 257 -13.94 -2.58 0.66
N HIS A 258 -14.46 -2.55 -0.57
CA HIS A 258 -15.30 -3.61 -1.12
C HIS A 258 -14.49 -4.88 -1.37
N SER A 259 -13.21 -4.75 -1.74
CA SER A 259 -12.31 -5.89 -1.91
C SER A 259 -11.86 -6.49 -0.59
N LEU A 260 -11.69 -5.71 0.48
CA LEU A 260 -11.44 -6.25 1.84
C LEU A 260 -12.68 -6.95 2.42
N ALA A 261 -13.87 -6.35 2.27
CA ALA A 261 -15.13 -6.98 2.67
C ALA A 261 -15.41 -8.26 1.85
N LYS A 262 -15.14 -8.27 0.53
CA LYS A 262 -15.19 -9.49 -0.29
C LYS A 262 -14.11 -10.49 0.09
N ALA A 263 -12.87 -10.08 0.37
CA ALA A 263 -11.77 -11.00 0.71
C ALA A 263 -11.98 -11.72 2.05
N LEU A 264 -12.77 -11.14 2.97
CA LEU A 264 -13.17 -11.79 4.21
C LEU A 264 -14.28 -12.85 4.01
N VAL A 265 -14.97 -12.84 2.87
CA VAL A 265 -16.14 -13.70 2.60
C VAL A 265 -15.91 -14.64 1.40
N ALA A 266 -14.99 -14.31 0.49
CA ALA A 266 -14.74 -15.06 -0.73
C ALA A 266 -13.61 -16.10 -0.56
N PRO A 267 -13.72 -17.27 -1.21
CA PRO A 267 -12.60 -18.20 -1.32
C PRO A 267 -11.39 -17.53 -2.00
N PRO A 268 -10.16 -18.02 -1.76
CA PRO A 268 -8.95 -17.40 -2.29
C PRO A 268 -9.04 -17.28 -3.82
N ILE A 269 -9.08 -16.03 -4.30
CA ILE A 269 -9.01 -15.75 -5.74
C ILE A 269 -7.57 -16.00 -6.16
N ASN A 270 -7.38 -16.94 -7.07
CA ASN A 270 -6.10 -17.12 -7.76
C ASN A 270 -5.86 -15.87 -8.61
N ALA A 271 -4.76 -15.16 -8.37
CA ALA A 271 -4.40 -14.02 -9.19
C ALA A 271 -4.28 -14.46 -10.66
N LEU A 272 -5.09 -13.86 -11.54
CA LEU A 272 -4.93 -14.02 -12.97
C LEU A 272 -3.74 -13.17 -13.40
N VAL A 273 -2.67 -13.83 -13.84
CA VAL A 273 -1.46 -13.18 -14.35
C VAL A 273 -1.46 -13.33 -15.87
N ALA A 274 -1.39 -12.19 -16.57
CA ALA A 274 -1.19 -12.15 -18.01
C ALA A 274 0.20 -11.58 -18.32
N GLN A 275 0.88 -12.17 -19.30
CA GLN A 275 2.17 -11.67 -19.76
C GLN A 275 1.97 -10.35 -20.53
N ILE A 276 2.79 -9.35 -20.20
CA ILE A 276 2.82 -8.06 -20.89
C ILE A 276 4.08 -8.01 -21.74
N THR A 277 3.93 -7.61 -23.01
CA THR A 277 5.01 -7.46 -23.98
C THR A 277 5.12 -5.99 -24.39
N LYS A 278 6.33 -5.46 -24.52
CA LYS A 278 6.55 -4.11 -25.05
C LYS A 278 6.79 -4.18 -26.56
N ALA A 279 5.98 -3.49 -27.34
CA ALA A 279 6.13 -3.41 -28.79
C ALA A 279 7.33 -2.52 -29.15
N ALA A 280 8.29 -3.08 -29.90
CA ALA A 280 9.54 -2.38 -30.24
C ALA A 280 9.33 -1.11 -31.09
N LYS A 281 8.33 -1.11 -31.98
CA LYS A 281 8.09 0.01 -32.92
C LYS A 281 7.34 1.18 -32.30
N THR A 282 6.40 0.91 -31.40
CA THR A 282 5.50 1.93 -30.84
C THR A 282 5.83 2.29 -29.39
N SER A 283 6.71 1.52 -28.74
CA SER A 283 6.97 1.57 -27.29
C SER A 283 5.74 1.35 -26.41
N LEU A 284 4.62 0.90 -26.98
CA LEU A 284 3.40 0.59 -26.26
C LEU A 284 3.47 -0.82 -25.66
N TYR A 285 2.65 -1.07 -24.65
CA TYR A 285 2.55 -2.37 -24.01
C TYR A 285 1.33 -3.12 -24.55
N THR A 286 1.48 -4.43 -24.80
CA THR A 286 0.40 -5.33 -25.23
C THR A 286 0.35 -6.55 -24.31
N LEU A 287 -0.79 -7.22 -24.28
CA LEU A 287 -1.03 -8.49 -23.61
C LEU A 287 -1.77 -9.42 -24.60
N SER A 288 -1.70 -10.73 -24.40
CA SER A 288 -2.42 -11.68 -25.24
C SER A 288 -3.49 -12.40 -24.43
N LEU A 289 -4.74 -12.32 -24.87
CA LEU A 289 -5.88 -13.04 -24.25
C LEU A 289 -6.60 -13.84 -25.33
N ALA A 290 -6.85 -15.13 -25.08
CA ALA A 290 -7.63 -15.99 -25.98
C ALA A 290 -7.22 -15.87 -27.47
N HIS A 291 -5.90 -15.86 -27.73
CA HIS A 291 -5.30 -15.77 -29.08
C HIS A 291 -5.52 -14.44 -29.82
N LYS A 292 -5.87 -13.37 -29.10
CA LYS A 292 -5.87 -12.01 -29.63
C LYS A 292 -4.89 -11.15 -28.85
N ASP A 293 -4.24 -10.25 -29.57
CA ASP A 293 -3.31 -9.29 -28.99
C ASP A 293 -4.01 -7.98 -28.69
N TYR A 294 -3.59 -7.42 -27.57
CA TYR A 294 -4.37 -6.46 -26.86
C TYR A 294 -3.46 -5.35 -26.27
N LEU A 295 -3.50 -4.11 -26.79
CA LEU A 295 -2.86 -2.91 -26.23
C LEU A 295 -3.28 -2.54 -24.78
N LEU A 296 -2.34 -2.19 -23.91
CA LEU A 296 -2.61 -1.75 -22.53
C LEU A 296 -2.68 -0.22 -22.41
N ASP A 297 -3.88 0.35 -22.18
CA ASP A 297 -4.08 1.80 -21.96
C ASP A 297 -4.58 2.13 -20.55
N LEU A 298 -3.67 2.43 -19.61
CA LEU A 298 -3.93 2.66 -18.17
C LEU A 298 -5.06 3.66 -17.86
N SER A 299 -5.47 4.49 -18.84
CA SER A 299 -6.50 5.53 -18.69
C SER A 299 -7.84 5.16 -19.36
N GLY A 300 -7.90 4.06 -20.09
CA GLY A 300 -9.05 3.60 -20.86
C GLY A 300 -10.12 2.90 -20.01
N PRO A 301 -11.42 3.23 -20.18
CA PRO A 301 -12.49 2.65 -19.37
C PRO A 301 -13.08 1.33 -19.92
N LEU A 302 -12.74 0.91 -21.15
CA LEU A 302 -13.54 -0.03 -21.95
C LEU A 302 -12.76 -0.94 -22.92
N LEU A 303 -13.14 -2.23 -23.05
CA LEU A 303 -12.54 -3.31 -23.87
C LEU A 303 -13.05 -3.18 -25.25
N TRP A 304 -12.14 -3.16 -26.23
CA TRP A 304 -12.58 -3.17 -27.59
C TRP A 304 -11.65 -4.01 -28.47
N SER A 305 -12.21 -4.53 -29.56
CA SER A 305 -11.46 -5.21 -30.59
C SER A 305 -12.20 -5.11 -31.93
N PRO A 306 -11.52 -5.22 -33.07
CA PRO A 306 -12.20 -5.34 -34.35
C PRO A 306 -13.15 -6.54 -34.37
N CYS A 307 -14.30 -6.40 -35.04
CA CYS A 307 -15.27 -7.48 -35.15
C CYS A 307 -16.04 -7.44 -36.48
N SER A 308 -16.59 -8.58 -36.87
CA SER A 308 -17.34 -8.73 -38.12
C SER A 308 -18.73 -8.10 -38.04
N SER A 309 -19.26 -7.69 -39.20
CA SER A 309 -20.60 -7.13 -39.35
C SER A 309 -21.67 -8.22 -39.13
N GLY A 310 -22.03 -8.46 -37.86
CA GLY A 310 -23.02 -9.48 -37.49
C GLY A 310 -23.10 -9.82 -36.01
N SER A 311 -22.21 -9.28 -35.18
CA SER A 311 -22.20 -9.59 -33.76
C SER A 311 -23.48 -9.10 -33.03
N PRO A 312 -23.94 -9.79 -31.97
CA PRO A 312 -25.15 -9.43 -31.24
C PRO A 312 -24.92 -8.28 -30.26
N THR A 313 -25.62 -7.15 -30.43
CA THR A 313 -25.44 -5.95 -29.59
C THR A 313 -26.29 -6.02 -28.31
N VAL A 314 -25.86 -5.34 -27.24
CA VAL A 314 -26.66 -5.20 -26.02
C VAL A 314 -27.80 -4.18 -26.19
N PRO A 315 -28.97 -4.40 -25.57
CA PRO A 315 -30.05 -3.42 -25.53
C PRO A 315 -29.65 -2.13 -24.79
N CYS A 316 -30.18 -0.99 -25.21
CA CYS A 316 -29.93 0.31 -24.57
C CYS A 316 -30.44 0.45 -23.13
N SER A 317 -31.34 -0.44 -22.70
CA SER A 317 -31.89 -0.49 -21.33
C SER A 317 -31.13 -1.46 -20.42
N SER A 318 -30.12 -2.15 -20.94
CA SER A 318 -29.33 -3.13 -20.17
C SER A 318 -28.46 -2.46 -19.10
N ALA A 319 -28.19 -3.20 -18.02
CA ALA A 319 -27.28 -2.74 -16.97
C ALA A 319 -25.86 -2.56 -17.52
N GLU A 320 -25.47 -3.39 -18.48
CA GLU A 320 -24.18 -3.36 -19.18
C GLU A 320 -23.99 -2.07 -19.98
N CYS A 321 -25.03 -1.59 -20.68
CA CYS A 321 -25.02 -0.30 -21.38
C CYS A 321 -24.93 0.88 -20.40
N THR A 322 -25.59 0.77 -19.24
CA THR A 322 -25.58 1.81 -18.20
C THR A 322 -24.23 1.91 -17.49
N ALA A 323 -23.54 0.77 -17.29
CA ALA A 323 -22.25 0.69 -16.62
C ALA A 323 -21.07 1.15 -17.50
N ALA A 324 -21.22 1.10 -18.83
CA ALA A 324 -20.20 1.57 -19.76
C ALA A 324 -20.16 3.12 -19.78
N LEU A 325 -19.11 3.72 -19.20
CA LEU A 325 -18.92 5.17 -19.13
C LEU A 325 -18.75 5.77 -20.54
N GLY A 326 -19.51 6.83 -20.86
CA GLY A 326 -19.39 7.57 -22.13
C GLY A 326 -20.21 7.01 -23.30
N THR A 327 -21.23 6.18 -23.02
CA THR A 327 -22.11 5.61 -24.04
C THR A 327 -23.10 6.64 -24.62
N GLN A 328 -23.37 6.50 -25.92
CA GLN A 328 -24.45 7.18 -26.63
C GLN A 328 -25.47 6.14 -27.12
N LYS A 329 -26.75 6.43 -26.92
CA LYS A 329 -27.86 5.63 -27.46
C LYS A 329 -28.07 6.04 -28.92
N HIS A 330 -27.82 5.11 -29.85
CA HIS A 330 -28.04 5.33 -31.26
C HIS A 330 -29.30 4.60 -31.72
N PHE A 331 -30.23 5.31 -32.33
CA PHE A 331 -31.46 4.73 -32.86
C PHE A 331 -31.39 4.70 -34.39
N ALA A 332 -31.46 3.51 -34.97
CA ALA A 332 -31.54 3.33 -36.42
C ALA A 332 -32.54 2.22 -36.75
N GLN A 333 -33.43 2.47 -37.73
CA GLN A 333 -34.42 1.49 -38.22
C GLN A 333 -35.26 0.82 -37.10
N GLY A 334 -35.66 1.59 -36.09
CA GLY A 334 -36.50 1.10 -34.97
C GLY A 334 -35.76 0.26 -33.92
N GLN A 335 -34.45 0.03 -34.06
CA GLN A 335 -33.63 -0.66 -33.07
C GLN A 335 -32.68 0.31 -32.36
N CYS A 336 -32.70 0.30 -31.02
CA CYS A 336 -31.74 1.04 -30.21
C CYS A 336 -30.45 0.23 -30.03
N ARG A 337 -29.31 0.81 -30.38
CA ARG A 337 -27.98 0.24 -30.19
C ARG A 337 -27.19 1.07 -29.19
N CYS A 338 -26.61 0.42 -28.18
CA CYS A 338 -25.71 1.07 -27.27
C CYS A 338 -24.32 1.18 -27.90
N THR A 339 -23.81 2.39 -28.05
CA THR A 339 -22.53 2.66 -28.72
C THR A 339 -21.61 3.47 -27.81
N ALA A 340 -20.30 3.31 -27.96
CA ALA A 340 -19.31 4.17 -27.31
C ALA A 340 -18.48 4.90 -28.36
N ARG A 341 -18.07 6.14 -28.04
CA ARG A 341 -17.06 6.87 -28.81
C ARG A 341 -15.70 6.58 -28.22
N LEU A 342 -14.92 5.77 -28.92
CA LEU A 342 -13.55 5.46 -28.54
C LEU A 342 -12.64 6.60 -28.99
N LYS A 343 -11.58 6.84 -28.21
CA LYS A 343 -10.52 7.80 -28.54
C LYS A 343 -9.24 7.01 -28.73
N ASN A 344 -8.52 7.25 -29.81
CA ASN A 344 -7.21 6.65 -30.04
C ASN A 344 -6.26 7.18 -28.94
N PRO A 345 -5.64 6.31 -28.11
CA PRO A 345 -4.77 6.74 -27.03
C PRO A 345 -3.43 7.31 -27.51
N VAL A 346 -3.05 7.05 -28.76
CA VAL A 346 -1.80 7.51 -29.38
C VAL A 346 -1.99 8.83 -30.12
N THR A 347 -3.03 8.93 -30.96
CA THR A 347 -3.26 10.13 -31.79
C THR A 347 -4.24 11.12 -31.16
N GLY A 348 -5.05 10.67 -30.21
CA GLY A 348 -6.13 11.47 -29.63
C GLY A 348 -7.38 11.60 -30.52
N ASP A 349 -7.39 10.99 -31.70
CA ASP A 349 -8.52 11.08 -32.63
C ASP A 349 -9.70 10.23 -32.15
N HIS A 350 -10.92 10.68 -32.47
CA HIS A 350 -12.11 9.89 -32.26
C HIS A 350 -12.21 8.78 -33.30
N LEU A 351 -12.31 7.54 -32.82
CA LEU A 351 -12.62 6.39 -33.64
C LEU A 351 -14.15 6.33 -33.85
N TRP A 352 -14.59 5.96 -35.05
CA TRP A 352 -16.03 5.87 -35.40
C TRP A 352 -16.80 4.99 -34.40
N HIS A 353 -18.09 5.30 -34.18
CA HIS A 353 -18.96 4.67 -33.17
C HIS A 353 -18.79 3.13 -33.10
N ALA A 354 -18.37 2.62 -31.94
CA ALA A 354 -18.25 1.19 -31.67
C ALA A 354 -19.52 0.68 -30.96
N ALA A 355 -20.04 -0.48 -31.36
CA ALA A 355 -21.21 -1.09 -30.73
C ALA A 355 -20.81 -1.97 -29.53
N LEU A 356 -21.63 -2.00 -28.48
CA LEU A 356 -21.48 -2.89 -27.31
C LEU A 356 -22.15 -4.24 -27.58
N HIS A 357 -21.44 -5.35 -27.34
CA HIS A 357 -21.92 -6.71 -27.60
C HIS A 357 -22.07 -7.55 -26.32
N GLN A 358 -22.84 -8.65 -26.42
CA GLN A 358 -23.08 -9.57 -25.31
C GLN A 358 -22.25 -10.85 -25.48
N ASP A 359 -21.19 -11.02 -24.68
CA ASP A 359 -20.41 -12.27 -24.63
C ASP A 359 -20.54 -12.97 -23.26
N ARG A 360 -21.23 -14.13 -23.24
CA ARG A 360 -21.47 -14.92 -22.02
C ARG A 360 -20.21 -15.58 -21.46
N ARG A 361 -19.15 -15.79 -22.26
CA ARG A 361 -17.87 -16.34 -21.75
C ARG A 361 -17.03 -15.27 -21.03
N GLN A 362 -17.28 -13.99 -21.29
CA GLN A 362 -16.54 -12.88 -20.68
C GLN A 362 -17.26 -12.25 -19.48
N LEU A 363 -18.57 -12.43 -19.33
CA LEU A 363 -19.31 -12.02 -18.12
C LEU A 363 -18.72 -12.64 -16.83
N GLN A 364 -18.19 -13.86 -16.91
CA GLN A 364 -17.52 -14.52 -15.78
C GLN A 364 -16.11 -13.97 -15.51
N LEU A 365 -15.39 -13.53 -16.55
CA LEU A 365 -14.10 -12.82 -16.44
C LEU A 365 -14.26 -11.36 -15.97
N ARG A 366 -15.39 -10.72 -16.28
CA ARG A 366 -15.74 -9.34 -15.91
C ARG A 366 -16.02 -9.18 -14.41
N GLU A 367 -16.50 -10.23 -13.75
CA GLU A 367 -16.66 -10.23 -12.28
C GLU A 367 -15.31 -10.35 -11.54
N GLU A 368 -14.29 -10.94 -12.17
CA GLU A 368 -12.98 -11.22 -11.57
C GLU A 368 -11.87 -10.20 -11.94
N LEU A 369 -11.97 -9.48 -13.08
CA LEU A 369 -10.92 -8.59 -13.62
C LEU A 369 -11.13 -7.08 -13.37
N ASN A 370 -11.87 -6.69 -12.33
CA ASN A 370 -12.23 -5.29 -12.04
C ASN A 370 -11.08 -4.30 -11.72
N HIS A 371 -9.81 -4.61 -12.03
CA HIS A 371 -8.65 -3.77 -11.68
C HIS A 371 -7.68 -3.45 -12.82
N ALA A 372 -7.87 -3.93 -14.06
CA ALA A 372 -7.00 -3.54 -15.16
C ALA A 372 -7.60 -3.84 -16.54
N LEU A 373 -8.01 -2.76 -17.20
CA LEU A 373 -7.45 -2.35 -18.49
C LEU A 373 -7.83 -2.97 -19.79
N LEU A 374 -8.00 -2.06 -20.74
CA LEU A 374 -8.64 -2.29 -21.99
C LEU A 374 -7.95 -1.54 -23.12
N ILE A 375 -8.33 -1.92 -24.32
CA ILE A 375 -7.36 -2.34 -25.31
C ILE A 375 -7.87 -2.04 -26.73
N GLY A 376 -6.99 -1.72 -27.69
CA GLY A 376 -7.18 -2.25 -29.06
C GLY A 376 -6.09 -2.01 -30.10
N ASP A 377 -6.33 -2.55 -31.30
CA ASP A 377 -5.56 -2.42 -32.57
C ASP A 377 -6.51 -1.99 -33.70
N LEU A 378 -6.02 -1.31 -34.74
CA LEU A 378 -6.77 -0.38 -35.61
C LEU A 378 -7.69 -1.00 -36.69
N ASP A 379 -8.83 -0.32 -36.93
CA ASP A 379 -9.96 -0.54 -37.86
C ASP A 379 -11.26 -1.23 -37.36
N ARG A 380 -12.39 -0.51 -37.49
CA ARG A 380 -13.81 -0.80 -37.11
C ARG A 380 -14.02 -1.72 -35.88
N TYR A 381 -14.34 -1.11 -34.72
CA TYR A 381 -14.29 -1.79 -33.42
C TYR A 381 -15.64 -2.15 -32.80
N VAL A 382 -15.60 -3.19 -31.97
CA VAL A 382 -16.66 -3.72 -31.12
C VAL A 382 -16.18 -3.74 -29.68
N LEU A 383 -17.07 -3.39 -28.75
CA LEU A 383 -16.87 -3.53 -27.32
C LEU A 383 -17.27 -4.92 -26.83
N LEU A 384 -16.39 -5.57 -26.06
CA LEU A 384 -16.61 -6.89 -25.44
C LEU A 384 -17.08 -6.75 -23.98
#